data_AF-M5CC27-F1
#
_entry.id   AF-M5CC27-F1
#
_cell.length_a   1.000
_cell.length_b   1.000
_cell.length_c   1.000
_cell.angle_alpha   90.00
_cell.angle_beta   90.00
_cell.angle_gamma   90.00
#
_symmetry.space_group_name_H-M   'P 1'
#
loop_
_entity.id
_entity.type
_entity.pdbx_description
1 polymer ?
#
loop_
_entity_poly.entity_id
_entity_poly.type
_entity_poly.pdbx_seq_one_letter_code
_entity_poly.pdbx_strand_id
1 'polypeptide(L)'
;MLRVVSLEYNLGHPHPKGHWFLLATVLIFIFAVPALVLVNLATLGYDLVPSLKNNFTSNEDSRDVWWGNRRLPYLLRPRYQSCDPKELTRGDTFRLSGGIFDYTVMSVWNTSKSTEDAATQGPSLVEYTGQSFAHCFANSSRFDYSLVEQTQTLTVGVFCSSSDSFKADVSMQTTVTFAWTLGKDFIGQYYGPGLEPEDLVNADPLKYRRTVLAALQVISTDSLTIMRHSDKHLPNPLLSASMTFFGNQDTTLFDYIEGTFAYMNGSTPTPYHESLAIYFPGIYNILNLVIDAVHLDLGNLLYPNAFRNASRLNELVGPNLAPTPPDVPVAISAADWAEGSKPFYFNQLTTYQTWAQALLDGVPVQLNDGSLTLPSKSVMATGYLCPTYRVKPLGPLLVSVFVGSATMILSVWSAWMFFTAFLARRMMPPRVICHCSDCEKRREIDAEEARKRAENPIQYGALAGFVAFMKGTRRPIPTSASRDEERTGVEALGYREPARPARPDYTSEPFDGNKHVSYLSTSTAGAK
;
A
#
# COMPACT_ATOMS: atom_id res chain seq x y z
N MET A 1 5.47 -38.00 54.65
CA MET A 1 4.71 -39.06 53.95
C MET A 1 3.51 -38.44 53.27
N LEU A 2 3.58 -38.23 51.95
CA LEU A 2 2.44 -37.75 51.15
C LEU A 2 1.61 -38.96 50.70
N ARG A 3 0.40 -39.11 51.24
CA ARG A 3 -0.60 -40.05 50.71
C ARG A 3 -1.01 -39.55 49.33
N VAL A 4 -0.60 -40.28 48.31
CA VAL A 4 -1.00 -40.02 46.93
C VAL A 4 -2.45 -40.47 46.77
N VAL A 5 -3.34 -39.52 46.50
CA VAL A 5 -4.78 -39.74 46.29
C VAL A 5 -4.97 -40.63 45.06
N SER A 6 -5.63 -41.78 45.22
CA SER A 6 -6.00 -42.66 44.11
C SER A 6 -7.05 -41.97 43.24
N LEU A 7 -6.80 -41.91 41.94
CA LEU A 7 -7.75 -41.40 40.96
C LEU A 7 -8.92 -42.39 40.82
N GLU A 8 -9.98 -42.20 41.60
CA GLU A 8 -11.24 -42.94 41.43
C GLU A 8 -12.07 -42.28 40.34
N TYR A 9 -12.20 -42.95 39.20
CA TYR A 9 -13.24 -42.64 38.21
C TYR A 9 -14.53 -43.39 38.58
N ASN A 10 -15.68 -42.79 38.27
CA ASN A 10 -17.03 -43.40 38.37
C ASN A 10 -17.25 -44.53 37.34
N LEU A 11 -16.34 -45.49 37.33
CA LEU A 11 -16.42 -46.78 36.63
C LEU A 11 -16.06 -47.90 37.62
N GLY A 12 -16.58 -47.86 38.86
CA GLY A 12 -16.68 -48.98 39.83
C GLY A 12 -15.46 -49.89 40.13
N HIS A 13 -14.26 -49.64 39.60
CA HIS A 13 -13.17 -50.63 39.60
C HIS A 13 -11.80 -49.92 39.62
N PRO A 14 -10.88 -50.24 40.56
CA PRO A 14 -9.53 -49.66 40.58
C PRO A 14 -8.68 -50.17 39.40
N HIS A 15 -7.96 -49.27 38.74
CA HIS A 15 -7.11 -49.58 37.59
C HIS A 15 -5.97 -50.56 37.97
N PRO A 16 -5.67 -51.60 37.18
CA PRO A 16 -4.54 -52.47 37.44
C PRO A 16 -3.26 -51.64 37.36
N LYS A 17 -2.49 -51.60 38.47
CA LYS A 17 -1.30 -50.75 38.67
C LYS A 17 -1.55 -49.23 38.74
N GLY A 18 -2.62 -48.81 39.43
CA GLY A 18 -2.99 -47.39 39.62
C GLY A 18 -1.86 -46.44 40.07
N HIS A 19 -0.90 -46.91 40.88
CA HIS A 19 0.24 -46.08 41.30
C HIS A 19 1.19 -45.68 40.16
N TRP A 20 1.53 -46.63 39.28
CA TRP A 20 2.38 -46.36 38.11
C TRP A 20 1.68 -45.47 37.09
N PHE A 21 0.37 -45.68 36.94
CA PHE A 21 -0.48 -44.88 36.08
C PHE A 21 -0.56 -43.42 36.53
N LEU A 22 -0.77 -43.20 37.84
CA LEU A 22 -0.81 -41.87 38.42
C LEU A 22 0.56 -41.18 38.28
N LEU A 23 1.65 -41.88 38.57
CA LEU A 23 3.00 -41.35 38.42
C LEU A 23 3.31 -40.95 36.97
N ALA A 24 2.94 -41.79 35.99
CA ALA A 24 3.07 -41.46 34.57
C ALA A 24 2.21 -40.25 34.18
N THR A 25 0.98 -40.17 34.68
CA THR A 25 0.08 -39.01 34.44
C THR A 25 0.71 -37.73 34.99
N VAL A 26 1.20 -37.74 36.22
CA VAL A 26 1.83 -36.56 36.86
C VAL A 26 3.06 -36.10 36.08
N LEU A 27 3.93 -37.02 35.67
CA LEU A 27 5.12 -36.68 34.88
C LEU A 27 4.74 -36.06 33.52
N ILE A 28 3.78 -36.65 32.80
CA ILE A 28 3.32 -36.12 31.52
C ILE A 28 2.78 -34.70 31.69
N PHE A 29 1.96 -34.43 32.71
CA PHE A 29 1.41 -33.11 32.95
C PHE A 29 2.46 -32.09 33.41
N ILE A 30 3.45 -32.48 34.20
CA ILE A 30 4.56 -31.61 34.62
C ILE A 30 5.36 -31.10 33.42
N PHE A 31 5.58 -31.92 32.38
CA PHE A 31 6.29 -31.49 31.18
C PHE A 31 5.39 -30.84 30.14
N ALA A 32 4.17 -31.35 29.96
CA ALA A 32 3.25 -30.86 28.93
C ALA A 32 2.71 -29.47 29.24
N VAL A 33 2.39 -29.16 30.51
CA VAL A 33 1.79 -27.86 30.87
C VAL A 33 2.74 -26.69 30.59
N PRO A 34 4.00 -26.67 31.08
CA PRO A 34 4.93 -25.59 30.77
C PRO A 34 5.21 -25.46 29.27
N ALA A 35 5.34 -26.60 28.56
CA ALA A 35 5.55 -26.59 27.12
C ALA A 35 4.37 -25.94 26.37
N LEU A 36 3.13 -26.29 26.72
CA LEU A 36 1.92 -25.71 26.11
C LEU A 36 1.77 -24.22 26.44
N VAL A 37 2.09 -23.80 27.66
CA VAL A 37 2.06 -22.37 28.03
C VAL A 37 3.08 -21.57 27.21
N LEU A 38 4.30 -22.09 27.04
CA LEU A 38 5.32 -21.45 26.21
C LEU A 38 4.90 -21.35 24.74
N VAL A 39 4.30 -22.42 24.20
CA VAL A 39 3.77 -22.42 22.83
C VAL A 39 2.66 -21.39 22.68
N ASN A 40 1.69 -21.35 23.60
CA ASN A 40 0.59 -20.39 23.56
C ASN A 40 1.06 -18.95 23.74
N LEU A 41 2.08 -18.70 24.56
CA LEU A 41 2.69 -17.37 24.67
C LEU A 41 3.32 -16.93 23.34
N ALA A 42 4.00 -17.85 22.65
CA ALA A 42 4.63 -17.58 21.37
C ALA A 42 3.60 -17.37 20.23
N THR A 43 2.50 -18.13 20.23
CA THR A 43 1.51 -18.09 19.14
C THR A 43 0.38 -17.08 19.37
N LEU A 44 -0.04 -16.84 20.62
CA LEU A 44 -1.20 -15.99 20.96
C LEU A 44 -0.82 -14.65 21.60
N GLY A 45 0.45 -14.45 21.93
CA GLY A 45 0.96 -13.25 22.61
C GLY A 45 1.07 -12.00 21.71
N TYR A 46 0.80 -12.15 20.41
CA TYR A 46 0.95 -11.09 19.41
C TYR A 46 -0.36 -10.82 18.70
N ASP A 47 -0.60 -9.54 18.42
CA ASP A 47 -1.64 -9.09 17.50
C ASP A 47 -1.00 -8.42 16.27
N LEU A 48 -1.63 -8.62 15.12
CA LEU A 48 -1.33 -7.91 13.89
C LEU A 48 -2.08 -6.59 13.90
N VAL A 49 -1.34 -5.49 14.00
CA VAL A 49 -1.90 -4.14 14.01
C VAL A 49 -1.47 -3.43 12.72
N PRO A 50 -2.41 -2.87 11.93
CA PRO A 50 -2.06 -2.06 10.77
C PRO A 50 -1.33 -0.80 11.24
N SER A 51 -0.18 -0.54 10.66
CA SER A 51 0.64 0.65 10.94
C SER A 51 0.96 1.36 9.64
N LEU A 52 0.82 2.69 9.62
CA LEU A 52 1.18 3.49 8.46
C LEU A 52 2.71 3.62 8.40
N LYS A 53 3.31 3.25 7.28
CA LYS A 53 4.75 3.42 7.02
C LYS A 53 4.97 4.18 5.72
N ASN A 54 6.03 4.98 5.66
CA ASN A 54 6.36 5.77 4.46
C ASN A 54 7.09 4.94 3.38
N ASN A 55 7.63 3.79 3.76
CA ASN A 55 8.35 2.89 2.85
C ASN A 55 7.56 1.61 2.68
N PHE A 56 7.38 1.19 1.43
CA PHE A 56 6.82 -0.11 1.11
C PHE A 56 7.86 -1.18 1.45
N THR A 57 7.62 -1.92 2.52
CA THR A 57 8.43 -3.10 2.83
C THR A 57 7.69 -4.32 2.28
N SER A 58 8.29 -4.99 1.29
CA SER A 58 7.84 -6.27 0.75
C SER A 58 8.64 -7.47 1.26
N ASN A 59 9.76 -7.24 1.95
CA ASN A 59 10.66 -8.28 2.46
C ASN A 59 11.25 -7.93 3.84
N GLU A 60 11.87 -8.96 4.44
CA GLU A 60 12.48 -9.20 5.77
C GLU A 60 12.87 -8.07 6.76
N ASP A 61 12.70 -6.78 6.48
CA ASP A 61 13.24 -5.69 7.30
C ASP A 61 12.38 -5.32 8.52
N SER A 62 11.14 -5.82 8.63
CA SER A 62 10.25 -5.52 9.78
C SER A 62 10.46 -6.46 10.98
N ARG A 63 11.71 -6.87 11.25
CA ARG A 63 12.05 -7.91 12.26
C ARG A 63 12.19 -7.42 13.70
N ASP A 64 11.62 -6.27 14.03
CA ASP A 64 11.59 -5.81 15.43
C ASP A 64 10.39 -6.39 16.18
N VAL A 65 10.48 -7.68 16.48
CA VAL A 65 9.61 -8.35 17.44
C VAL A 65 10.46 -8.88 18.59
N TRP A 66 10.04 -8.56 19.81
CA TRP A 66 10.62 -8.79 21.15
C TRP A 66 11.38 -10.13 21.40
N TRP A 67 11.23 -11.17 20.59
CA TRP A 67 12.01 -12.42 20.71
C TRP A 67 13.21 -12.55 19.78
N GLY A 68 13.40 -11.65 18.82
CA GLY A 68 14.40 -11.79 17.76
C GLY A 68 14.18 -13.07 16.96
N ASN A 69 13.91 -12.95 15.66
CA ASN A 69 13.56 -14.09 14.79
C ASN A 69 14.50 -15.30 14.78
N ARG A 70 15.67 -15.23 15.45
CA ARG A 70 16.64 -16.31 15.60
C ARG A 70 16.31 -17.31 16.71
N ARG A 71 15.52 -16.96 17.74
CA ARG A 71 15.31 -17.84 18.92
C ARG A 71 14.15 -18.82 18.76
N LEU A 72 13.22 -18.58 17.84
CA LEU A 72 12.11 -19.48 17.56
C LEU A 72 12.46 -20.47 16.44
N PRO A 73 12.13 -21.77 16.59
CA PRO A 73 12.25 -22.74 15.50
C PRO A 73 11.35 -22.33 14.33
N TYR A 74 11.75 -22.67 13.11
CA TYR A 74 11.13 -22.19 11.86
C TYR A 74 9.59 -22.33 11.83
N LEU A 75 9.05 -23.43 12.35
CA LEU A 75 7.62 -23.71 12.42
C LEU A 75 6.81 -22.74 13.30
N LEU A 76 7.45 -22.09 14.27
CA LEU A 76 6.80 -21.15 15.21
C LEU A 76 7.09 -19.69 14.85
N ARG A 77 7.76 -19.42 13.73
CA ARG A 77 8.04 -18.05 13.30
C ARG A 77 6.77 -17.44 12.70
N PRO A 78 6.40 -16.21 13.12
CA PRO A 78 5.31 -15.49 12.48
C PRO A 78 5.60 -15.35 10.98
N ARG A 79 4.58 -15.62 10.16
CA ARG A 79 4.70 -15.42 8.71
C ARG A 79 4.82 -13.94 8.42
N TYR A 80 5.62 -13.64 7.40
CA TYR A 80 5.76 -12.31 6.86
C TYR A 80 4.40 -11.82 6.32
N GLN A 81 4.08 -10.57 6.61
CA GLN A 81 2.91 -9.90 6.07
C GLN A 81 3.40 -8.70 5.25
N SER A 82 2.98 -8.65 3.99
CA SER A 82 3.30 -7.55 3.08
C SER A 82 2.48 -6.32 3.43
N CYS A 83 3.00 -5.14 3.11
CA CYS A 83 2.20 -3.92 3.13
C CYS A 83 1.17 -3.95 2.00
N ASP A 84 0.04 -3.28 2.23
CA ASP A 84 -0.95 -3.07 1.18
C ASP A 84 -0.40 -2.06 0.15
N PRO A 85 -0.40 -2.42 -1.16
CA PRO A 85 0.06 -1.53 -2.20
C PRO A 85 -0.86 -0.33 -2.34
N LYS A 86 -0.32 0.79 -2.84
CA LYS A 86 -1.12 1.96 -3.17
C LYS A 86 -1.68 1.79 -4.58
N GLU A 87 -2.99 1.85 -4.72
CA GLU A 87 -3.61 1.89 -6.05
C GLU A 87 -3.38 3.27 -6.70
N LEU A 88 -2.95 3.24 -7.96
CA LEU A 88 -2.78 4.40 -8.85
C LEU A 88 -3.90 4.40 -9.89
N THR A 89 -4.64 5.50 -9.95
CA THR A 89 -5.75 5.74 -10.88
C THR A 89 -5.67 7.12 -11.50
N ARG A 90 -6.40 7.32 -12.60
CA ARG A 90 -6.53 8.64 -13.25
C ARG A 90 -7.20 9.63 -12.30
N GLY A 91 -6.60 10.82 -12.17
CA GLY A 91 -7.06 11.89 -11.29
C GLY A 91 -6.42 11.86 -9.90
N ASP A 92 -5.65 10.83 -9.56
CA ASP A 92 -4.90 10.81 -8.31
C ASP A 92 -3.82 11.90 -8.31
N THR A 93 -3.74 12.63 -7.21
CA THR A 93 -2.73 13.66 -6.97
C THR A 93 -1.78 13.21 -5.86
N PHE A 94 -0.47 13.29 -6.09
CA PHE A 94 0.52 12.94 -5.08
C PHE A 94 1.80 13.77 -5.20
N ARG A 95 2.56 13.82 -4.11
CA ARG A 95 3.92 14.36 -4.10
C ARG A 95 4.95 13.25 -4.15
N LEU A 96 6.11 13.57 -4.68
CA LEU A 96 7.28 12.70 -4.58
C LEU A 96 7.99 12.92 -3.24
N SER A 97 8.93 12.04 -2.91
CA SER A 97 9.78 12.13 -1.72
C SER A 97 10.53 13.45 -1.68
N GLY A 98 10.74 14.08 -2.84
CA GLY A 98 11.31 15.40 -2.92
C GLY A 98 10.38 16.56 -2.61
N GLY A 99 9.09 16.34 -2.76
CA GLY A 99 8.05 17.27 -2.34
C GLY A 99 8.16 18.65 -2.98
N ILE A 100 8.76 18.80 -4.17
CA ILE A 100 8.77 20.10 -4.85
C ILE A 100 7.38 20.34 -5.45
N PHE A 101 6.90 19.39 -6.25
CA PHE A 101 5.66 19.53 -7.01
C PHE A 101 4.59 18.51 -6.61
N ASP A 102 3.34 18.83 -6.99
CA ASP A 102 2.21 17.90 -6.93
C ASP A 102 1.97 17.36 -8.36
N TYR A 103 1.98 16.04 -8.49
CA TYR A 103 1.75 15.36 -9.76
C TYR A 103 0.33 14.82 -9.77
N THR A 104 -0.38 15.09 -10.86
CA THR A 104 -1.69 14.54 -11.16
C THR A 104 -1.56 13.45 -12.21
N VAL A 105 -2.13 12.28 -11.94
CA VAL A 105 -2.13 11.17 -12.89
C VAL A 105 -3.14 11.41 -13.99
N MET A 106 -2.68 11.54 -15.22
CA MET A 106 -3.53 11.79 -16.39
C MET A 106 -4.03 10.49 -17.01
N SER A 107 -3.18 9.48 -17.07
CA SER A 107 -3.54 8.15 -17.55
C SER A 107 -2.57 7.09 -17.07
N VAL A 108 -3.06 5.87 -16.88
CA VAL A 108 -2.26 4.69 -16.53
C VAL A 108 -2.61 3.56 -17.49
N TRP A 109 -1.60 2.98 -18.11
CA TRP A 109 -1.73 1.90 -19.09
C TRP A 109 -0.96 0.67 -18.62
N ASN A 110 -1.64 -0.45 -18.44
CA ASN A 110 -1.01 -1.68 -18.00
C ASN A 110 -0.39 -2.43 -19.18
N THR A 111 0.94 -2.45 -19.26
CA THR A 111 1.68 -3.10 -20.37
C THR A 111 1.68 -4.62 -20.29
N SER A 112 1.27 -5.23 -19.18
CA SER A 112 1.16 -6.69 -19.06
C SER A 112 -0.05 -7.30 -19.78
N LYS A 113 -1.04 -6.48 -20.15
CA LYS A 113 -2.29 -6.90 -20.81
C LYS A 113 -2.37 -6.46 -22.29
N SER A 114 -1.29 -5.96 -22.88
CA SER A 114 -1.28 -5.35 -24.21
C SER A 114 -1.21 -6.39 -25.35
N THR A 115 -2.17 -7.31 -25.41
CA THR A 115 -2.30 -8.23 -26.57
C THR A 115 -3.35 -7.80 -27.59
N GLU A 116 -4.31 -6.93 -27.27
CA GLU A 116 -5.30 -6.47 -28.27
C GLU A 116 -5.69 -5.00 -28.00
N ASP A 117 -5.53 -4.18 -29.05
CA ASP A 117 -6.02 -2.81 -29.24
C ASP A 117 -5.89 -1.81 -28.07
N ALA A 118 -4.73 -1.15 -28.03
CA ALA A 118 -4.41 -0.03 -27.12
C ALA A 118 -5.42 1.14 -27.18
N ALA A 119 -6.28 1.21 -28.21
CA ALA A 119 -7.32 2.22 -28.36
C ALA A 119 -8.60 1.97 -27.53
N THR A 120 -8.79 0.75 -27.01
CA THR A 120 -10.03 0.33 -26.30
C THR A 120 -9.82 0.06 -24.80
N GLN A 121 -8.58 0.12 -24.30
CA GLN A 121 -8.33 -0.11 -22.88
C GLN A 121 -8.65 1.17 -22.11
N GLY A 122 -9.71 1.12 -21.28
CA GLY A 122 -9.95 2.18 -20.30
C GLY A 122 -8.79 2.31 -19.30
N PRO A 123 -8.70 3.42 -18.56
CA PRO A 123 -7.65 3.63 -17.55
C PRO A 123 -7.60 2.43 -16.59
N SER A 124 -6.44 1.79 -16.51
CA SER A 124 -6.26 0.58 -15.72
C SER A 124 -5.86 0.91 -14.29
N LEU A 125 -6.44 0.20 -13.31
CA LEU A 125 -5.97 0.18 -11.94
C LEU A 125 -4.60 -0.49 -11.88
N VAL A 126 -3.59 0.20 -11.35
CA VAL A 126 -2.24 -0.34 -11.18
C VAL A 126 -1.79 -0.21 -9.73
N GLU A 127 -1.21 -1.28 -9.21
CA GLU A 127 -0.66 -1.33 -7.85
C GLU A 127 0.75 -0.72 -7.83
N TYR A 128 0.94 0.28 -6.97
CA TYR A 128 2.23 0.92 -6.71
C TYR A 128 2.82 0.44 -5.39
N THR A 129 4.09 0.05 -5.44
CA THR A 129 4.82 -0.61 -4.35
C THR A 129 6.11 0.14 -3.99
N GLY A 130 6.14 1.46 -4.21
CA GLY A 130 7.29 2.29 -3.85
C GLY A 130 8.43 2.27 -4.87
N GLN A 131 8.14 2.04 -6.15
CA GLN A 131 9.12 2.14 -7.23
C GLN A 131 9.60 3.58 -7.45
N SER A 132 10.84 3.73 -7.94
CA SER A 132 11.42 5.04 -8.23
C SER A 132 10.90 5.63 -9.54
N PHE A 133 10.56 6.91 -9.56
CA PHE A 133 10.17 7.67 -10.75
C PHE A 133 11.37 8.24 -11.53
N ALA A 134 12.61 7.84 -11.19
CA ALA A 134 13.84 8.32 -11.84
C ALA A 134 13.95 8.03 -13.35
N HIS A 135 13.17 7.07 -13.85
CA HIS A 135 13.11 6.72 -15.27
C HIS A 135 12.12 7.60 -16.07
N CYS A 136 11.35 8.43 -15.39
CA CYS A 136 10.38 9.31 -16.02
C CYS A 136 11.05 10.58 -16.55
N PHE A 137 10.45 11.19 -17.56
CA PHE A 137 10.95 12.42 -18.17
C PHE A 137 9.81 13.37 -18.53
N ALA A 138 10.10 14.67 -18.53
CA ALA A 138 9.20 15.68 -19.05
C ALA A 138 9.16 15.62 -20.59
N ASN A 139 7.98 15.48 -21.19
CA ASN A 139 7.81 15.32 -22.64
C ASN A 139 7.07 16.48 -23.30
N SER A 140 6.28 17.21 -22.55
CA SER A 140 5.43 18.29 -23.04
C SER A 140 5.34 19.39 -22.00
N SER A 141 5.20 20.61 -22.45
CA SER A 141 4.99 21.75 -21.56
C SER A 141 4.03 22.72 -22.20
N ARG A 142 3.22 23.39 -21.38
CA ARG A 142 2.30 24.43 -21.80
C ARG A 142 2.46 25.62 -20.88
N PHE A 143 2.70 26.78 -21.49
CA PHE A 143 2.77 28.05 -20.80
C PHE A 143 1.50 28.83 -21.07
N ASP A 144 0.78 29.22 -20.03
CA ASP A 144 -0.34 30.14 -20.14
C ASP A 144 -0.06 31.42 -19.32
N TYR A 145 -0.45 32.55 -19.86
CA TYR A 145 -0.36 33.87 -19.24
C TYR A 145 -1.74 34.52 -19.24
N SER A 146 -2.11 35.13 -18.12
CA SER A 146 -3.33 35.90 -17.97
C SER A 146 -3.04 37.23 -17.27
N LEU A 147 -3.22 38.34 -17.99
CA LEU A 147 -3.11 39.69 -17.42
C LEU A 147 -4.22 39.96 -16.38
N VAL A 148 -5.43 39.41 -16.61
CA VAL A 148 -6.59 39.61 -15.73
C VAL A 148 -6.37 38.93 -14.38
N GLU A 149 -5.89 37.69 -14.39
CA GLU A 149 -5.62 36.95 -13.16
C GLU A 149 -4.27 37.32 -12.54
N GLN A 150 -3.41 37.99 -13.31
CA GLN A 150 -2.02 38.31 -12.98
C GLN A 150 -1.19 37.06 -12.70
N THR A 151 -1.39 36.04 -13.54
CA THR A 151 -0.80 34.70 -13.39
C THR A 151 -0.05 34.27 -14.64
N GLN A 152 0.99 33.48 -14.41
CA GLN A 152 1.65 32.65 -15.41
C GLN A 152 1.59 31.20 -14.92
N THR A 153 1.02 30.30 -15.71
CA THR A 153 0.95 28.89 -15.37
C THR A 153 1.81 28.10 -16.33
N LEU A 154 2.73 27.32 -15.78
CA LEU A 154 3.48 26.34 -16.54
C LEU A 154 3.02 24.94 -16.19
N THR A 155 2.52 24.24 -17.19
CA THR A 155 1.99 22.88 -17.06
C THR A 155 2.94 21.92 -17.74
N VAL A 156 3.61 21.06 -16.99
CA VAL A 156 4.59 20.10 -17.50
C VAL A 156 4.00 18.70 -17.50
N GLY A 157 3.95 18.08 -18.68
CA GLY A 157 3.61 16.68 -18.86
C GLY A 157 4.84 15.80 -18.63
N VAL A 158 4.66 14.77 -17.82
CA VAL A 158 5.68 13.76 -17.48
C VAL A 158 5.20 12.41 -17.96
N PHE A 159 6.11 11.67 -18.60
CA PHE A 159 5.85 10.32 -19.05
C PHE A 159 6.84 9.34 -18.38
N CYS A 160 6.31 8.24 -17.88
CA CYS A 160 7.05 7.13 -17.34
C CYS A 160 6.81 5.91 -18.23
N SER A 161 7.86 5.38 -18.85
CA SER A 161 7.79 4.12 -19.57
C SER A 161 7.81 2.94 -18.60
N SER A 162 7.16 1.85 -18.98
CA SER A 162 7.16 0.63 -18.20
C SER A 162 8.58 0.10 -18.02
N SER A 163 8.86 -0.37 -16.81
CA SER A 163 10.15 -0.92 -16.41
C SER A 163 9.97 -2.30 -15.78
N ASP A 164 11.05 -3.05 -15.62
CA ASP A 164 11.02 -4.35 -14.92
C ASP A 164 10.43 -4.23 -13.50
N SER A 165 10.61 -3.07 -12.86
CA SER A 165 10.11 -2.78 -11.52
C SER A 165 8.64 -2.35 -11.50
N PHE A 166 8.14 -1.76 -12.59
CA PHE A 166 6.79 -1.20 -12.68
C PHE A 166 6.24 -1.42 -14.10
N LYS A 167 5.39 -2.45 -14.26
CA LYS A 167 4.84 -2.90 -15.55
C LYS A 167 3.62 -2.10 -16.01
N ALA A 168 3.74 -0.78 -16.01
CA ALA A 168 2.72 0.12 -16.53
C ALA A 168 3.36 1.41 -17.04
N ASP A 169 2.78 1.96 -18.10
CA ASP A 169 3.11 3.29 -18.59
C ASP A 169 2.21 4.31 -17.86
N VAL A 170 2.81 5.38 -17.35
CA VAL A 170 2.10 6.41 -16.60
C VAL A 170 2.34 7.76 -17.25
N SER A 171 1.25 8.46 -17.55
CA SER A 171 1.31 9.87 -17.89
C SER A 171 0.84 10.68 -16.68
N MET A 172 1.67 11.62 -16.27
CA MET A 172 1.43 12.53 -15.16
C MET A 172 1.57 13.97 -15.65
N GLN A 173 1.04 14.89 -14.85
CA GLN A 173 1.13 16.31 -15.12
C GLN A 173 1.38 17.06 -13.82
N THR A 174 2.28 18.04 -13.86
CA THR A 174 2.47 19.00 -12.78
C THR A 174 2.16 20.40 -13.29
N THR A 175 1.53 21.21 -12.45
CA THR A 175 1.19 22.60 -12.78
C THR A 175 1.82 23.53 -11.77
N VAL A 176 2.59 24.50 -12.26
CA VAL A 176 3.27 25.51 -11.46
C VAL A 176 2.67 26.86 -11.81
N THR A 177 2.06 27.53 -10.82
CA THR A 177 1.42 28.84 -11.02
C THR A 177 2.29 29.92 -10.38
N PHE A 178 2.73 30.89 -11.17
CA PHE A 178 3.43 32.09 -10.71
C PHE A 178 2.46 33.26 -10.69
N ALA A 179 2.46 34.05 -9.63
CA ALA A 179 1.49 35.15 -9.49
C ALA A 179 2.05 36.34 -8.71
N TRP A 180 1.50 37.53 -8.96
CA TRP A 180 1.76 38.72 -8.15
C TRP A 180 1.04 38.71 -6.78
N THR A 181 0.21 37.71 -6.53
CA THR A 181 -0.47 37.51 -5.25
C THR A 181 0.04 36.25 -4.58
N LEU A 182 0.61 36.39 -3.37
CA LEU A 182 1.27 35.28 -2.67
C LEU A 182 0.35 34.06 -2.52
N GLY A 183 -0.94 34.24 -2.23
CA GLY A 183 -1.89 33.13 -2.09
C GLY A 183 -2.19 32.35 -3.38
N LYS A 184 -1.93 32.93 -4.56
CA LYS A 184 -2.05 32.25 -5.85
C LYS A 184 -0.71 31.76 -6.39
N ASP A 185 0.39 32.31 -5.90
CA ASP A 185 1.74 31.95 -6.30
C ASP A 185 2.11 30.56 -5.77
N PHE A 186 2.96 29.84 -6.50
CA PHE A 186 3.40 28.49 -6.17
C PHE A 186 4.01 28.42 -4.77
N ILE A 187 4.74 29.46 -4.33
CA ILE A 187 5.32 29.44 -2.98
C ILE A 187 4.22 29.48 -1.93
N GLY A 188 3.24 30.39 -2.07
CA GLY A 188 2.15 30.48 -1.10
C GLY A 188 1.22 29.27 -1.12
N GLN A 189 0.98 28.67 -2.29
CA GLN A 189 0.17 27.45 -2.41
C GLN A 189 0.84 26.23 -1.77
N TYR A 190 2.13 26.00 -2.06
CA TYR A 190 2.80 24.76 -1.66
C TYR A 190 3.49 24.81 -0.29
N TYR A 191 3.77 26.01 0.23
CA TYR A 191 4.57 26.21 1.45
C TYR A 191 3.92 27.14 2.46
N GLY A 192 2.92 27.92 2.05
CA GLY A 192 2.21 28.85 2.91
C GLY A 192 3.03 30.08 3.32
N PRO A 193 2.45 30.97 4.13
CA PRO A 193 3.07 32.23 4.54
C PRO A 193 4.14 32.08 5.64
N GLY A 194 4.45 30.85 6.06
CA GLY A 194 5.40 30.57 7.15
C GLY A 194 6.86 30.40 6.73
N LEU A 195 7.17 30.59 5.43
CA LEU A 195 8.55 30.67 4.96
C LEU A 195 9.09 32.07 5.25
N GLU A 196 10.18 32.15 6.00
CA GLU A 196 10.89 33.43 6.19
C GLU A 196 11.82 33.69 4.99
N PRO A 197 12.01 34.94 4.54
CA PRO A 197 12.98 35.30 3.50
C PRO A 197 14.37 34.69 3.71
N GLU A 198 14.82 34.63 4.96
CA GLU A 198 16.10 34.07 5.39
C GLU A 198 16.20 32.56 5.09
N ASP A 199 15.07 31.84 5.04
CA ASP A 199 15.05 30.43 4.67
C ASP A 199 15.45 30.20 3.22
N LEU A 200 15.15 31.15 2.32
CA LEU A 200 15.45 31.10 0.89
C LEU A 200 16.84 31.68 0.57
N VAL A 201 17.25 32.75 1.27
CA VAL A 201 18.55 33.43 1.09
C VAL A 201 19.70 32.66 1.72
N ASN A 202 19.55 32.26 2.99
CA ASN A 202 20.56 31.47 3.73
C ASN A 202 20.20 29.98 3.68
N ALA A 203 19.56 29.54 2.60
CA ALA A 203 19.25 28.14 2.41
C ALA A 203 20.54 27.35 2.65
N ASP A 204 20.47 26.38 3.57
CA ASP A 204 21.50 25.35 3.67
C ASP A 204 21.70 24.84 2.24
N PRO A 205 22.87 25.00 1.60
CA PRO A 205 23.08 24.61 0.21
C PRO A 205 22.82 23.11 0.01
N LEU A 206 22.78 22.35 1.11
CA LEU A 206 22.36 20.95 1.14
C LEU A 206 20.85 20.78 0.87
N LYS A 207 19.96 21.73 1.20
CA LYS A 207 18.50 21.64 1.02
C LYS A 207 18.04 22.14 -0.35
N TYR A 208 18.14 21.28 -1.36
CA TYR A 208 17.80 21.57 -2.75
C TYR A 208 16.40 22.16 -3.00
N ARG A 209 15.39 21.79 -2.20
CA ARG A 209 14.02 22.32 -2.31
C ARG A 209 14.02 23.84 -2.25
N ARG A 210 14.76 24.46 -1.31
CA ARG A 210 14.75 25.92 -1.12
C ARG A 210 15.49 26.64 -2.24
N THR A 211 16.61 26.08 -2.69
CA THR A 211 17.39 26.55 -3.84
C THR A 211 16.54 26.62 -5.11
N VAL A 212 15.77 25.57 -5.39
CA VAL A 212 14.85 25.52 -6.54
C VAL A 212 13.78 26.61 -6.43
N LEU A 213 13.14 26.76 -5.27
CA LEU A 213 12.10 27.78 -5.08
C LEU A 213 12.62 29.20 -5.28
N ALA A 214 13.80 29.50 -4.73
CA ALA A 214 14.42 30.82 -4.87
C ALA A 214 14.72 31.16 -6.35
N ALA A 215 15.33 30.22 -7.09
CA ALA A 215 15.63 30.42 -8.51
C ALA A 215 14.36 30.59 -9.35
N LEU A 216 13.35 29.75 -9.13
CA LEU A 216 12.06 29.86 -9.83
C LEU A 216 11.34 31.17 -9.51
N GLN A 217 11.44 31.66 -8.28
CA GLN A 217 10.80 32.92 -7.90
C GLN A 217 11.38 34.12 -8.63
N VAL A 218 12.72 34.22 -8.68
CA VAL A 218 13.36 35.39 -9.28
C VAL A 218 13.17 35.42 -10.79
N ILE A 219 13.27 34.25 -11.45
CA ILE A 219 13.07 34.13 -12.90
C ILE A 219 11.61 34.30 -13.30
N SER A 220 10.65 33.83 -12.50
CA SER A 220 9.24 34.10 -12.74
C SER A 220 8.88 35.57 -12.54
N THR A 221 9.51 36.25 -11.57
CA THR A 221 9.30 37.69 -11.33
C THR A 221 9.70 38.53 -12.54
N ASP A 222 10.80 38.20 -13.21
CA ASP A 222 11.19 38.88 -14.45
C ASP A 222 10.12 38.76 -15.52
N SER A 223 9.73 37.54 -15.89
CA SER A 223 8.72 37.32 -16.94
C SER A 223 7.37 37.96 -16.58
N LEU A 224 6.94 37.82 -15.32
CA LEU A 224 5.70 38.43 -14.84
C LEU A 224 5.73 39.95 -14.91
N THR A 225 6.87 40.58 -14.63
CA THR A 225 7.04 42.04 -14.71
C THR A 225 7.00 42.48 -16.17
N ILE A 226 7.79 41.84 -17.02
CA ILE A 226 7.93 42.18 -18.43
C ILE A 226 6.59 42.06 -19.14
N MET A 227 5.90 40.92 -19.03
CA MET A 227 4.61 40.71 -19.72
C MET A 227 3.50 41.62 -19.16
N ARG A 228 3.56 41.97 -17.87
CA ARG A 228 2.62 42.93 -17.27
C ARG A 228 2.77 44.33 -17.84
N HIS A 229 3.99 44.75 -18.19
CA HIS A 229 4.27 46.02 -18.86
C HIS A 229 4.09 45.95 -20.38
N SER A 230 3.31 44.98 -20.88
CA SER A 230 3.03 44.90 -22.33
C SER A 230 2.36 46.15 -22.90
N ASP A 231 1.74 47.01 -22.07
CA ASP A 231 1.24 48.34 -22.47
C ASP A 231 2.35 49.33 -22.85
N LYS A 232 3.59 49.08 -22.41
CA LYS A 232 4.78 49.86 -22.73
C LYS A 232 5.52 49.32 -23.95
N HIS A 233 5.42 48.02 -24.21
CA HIS A 233 6.21 47.34 -25.24
C HIS A 233 5.43 47.15 -26.54
N LEU A 234 4.10 47.09 -26.47
CA LEU A 234 3.23 46.81 -27.60
C LEU A 234 2.20 47.92 -27.82
N PRO A 235 1.79 48.18 -29.09
CA PRO A 235 0.69 49.10 -29.38
C PRO A 235 -0.65 48.67 -28.77
N ASN A 236 -0.89 47.36 -28.69
CA ASN A 236 -2.04 46.78 -28.00
C ASN A 236 -1.52 45.84 -26.91
N PRO A 237 -1.86 46.07 -25.63
CA PRO A 237 -1.37 45.25 -24.54
C PRO A 237 -1.87 43.81 -24.65
N LEU A 238 -1.03 42.88 -24.22
CA LEU A 238 -1.30 41.45 -24.25
C LEU A 238 -2.26 41.09 -23.11
N LEU A 239 -3.40 40.51 -23.44
CA LEU A 239 -4.40 40.06 -22.47
C LEU A 239 -4.08 38.64 -21.97
N SER A 240 -3.82 37.73 -22.89
CA SER A 240 -3.47 36.35 -22.58
C SER A 240 -2.59 35.73 -23.66
N ALA A 241 -1.77 34.78 -23.25
CA ALA A 241 -0.99 33.94 -24.15
C ALA A 241 -1.11 32.48 -23.70
N SER A 242 -1.14 31.56 -24.64
CA SER A 242 -1.06 30.12 -24.39
C SER A 242 -0.11 29.55 -25.43
N MET A 243 1.03 29.01 -25.00
CA MET A 243 2.05 28.42 -25.86
C MET A 243 2.29 26.96 -25.48
N THR A 244 2.44 26.10 -26.48
CA THR A 244 2.72 24.68 -26.30
C THR A 244 4.14 24.36 -26.78
N PHE A 245 4.86 23.62 -25.96
CA PHE A 245 6.22 23.19 -26.20
C PHE A 245 6.33 21.67 -26.12
N PHE A 246 7.20 21.07 -26.94
CA PHE A 246 7.46 19.64 -26.91
C PHE A 246 8.93 19.36 -26.64
N GLY A 247 9.19 18.45 -25.71
CA GLY A 247 10.52 18.07 -25.31
C GLY A 247 11.10 17.04 -26.27
N ASN A 248 12.31 17.32 -26.76
CA ASN A 248 13.10 16.30 -27.44
C ASN A 248 13.78 15.38 -26.40
N GLN A 249 13.55 14.07 -26.52
CA GLN A 249 14.05 13.06 -25.57
C GLN A 249 15.58 12.97 -25.53
N ASP A 250 16.26 13.41 -26.60
CA ASP A 250 17.72 13.31 -26.73
C ASP A 250 18.43 14.56 -26.21
N THR A 251 17.87 15.75 -26.44
CA THR A 251 18.54 17.04 -26.14
C THR A 251 18.03 17.71 -24.87
N THR A 252 16.90 17.25 -24.29
CA THR A 252 16.18 17.88 -23.17
C THR A 252 15.67 19.30 -23.44
N LEU A 253 15.86 19.78 -24.66
CA LEU A 253 15.38 21.08 -25.10
C LEU A 253 13.91 20.96 -25.51
N PHE A 254 13.19 22.05 -25.31
CA PHE A 254 11.78 22.14 -25.61
C PHE A 254 11.56 23.10 -26.77
N ASP A 255 11.02 22.56 -27.86
CA ASP A 255 10.75 23.32 -29.06
C ASP A 255 9.32 23.87 -29.03
N TYR A 256 9.16 25.12 -29.44
CA TYR A 256 7.85 25.74 -29.61
C TYR A 256 7.10 25.07 -30.78
N ILE A 257 5.84 24.66 -30.54
CA ILE A 257 4.97 24.09 -31.57
C ILE A 257 3.97 25.14 -32.06
N GLU A 258 3.15 25.63 -31.14
CA GLU A 258 2.01 26.47 -31.44
C GLU A 258 1.66 27.35 -30.25
N GLY A 259 0.92 28.42 -30.52
CA GLY A 259 0.49 29.34 -29.50
C GLY A 259 -0.70 30.18 -29.95
N THR A 260 -1.49 30.58 -28.98
CA THR A 260 -2.64 31.48 -29.15
C THR A 260 -2.44 32.70 -28.27
N PHE A 261 -2.79 33.87 -28.80
CA PHE A 261 -2.61 35.15 -28.14
C PHE A 261 -3.89 35.94 -28.26
N ALA A 262 -4.21 36.71 -27.21
CA ALA A 262 -5.30 37.67 -27.23
C ALA A 262 -4.78 39.02 -26.75
N TYR A 263 -5.14 40.09 -27.46
CA TYR A 263 -4.88 41.45 -27.04
C TYR A 263 -6.10 42.05 -26.34
N MET A 264 -5.89 43.12 -25.57
CA MET A 264 -6.97 43.80 -24.85
C MET A 264 -8.05 44.43 -25.77
N ASN A 265 -7.74 44.66 -27.05
CA ASN A 265 -8.70 45.13 -28.04
C ASN A 265 -9.59 44.00 -28.61
N GLY A 266 -9.41 42.76 -28.13
CA GLY A 266 -10.14 41.56 -28.57
C GLY A 266 -9.58 40.88 -29.82
N SER A 267 -8.51 41.41 -30.43
CA SER A 267 -7.88 40.73 -31.56
C SER A 267 -7.04 39.55 -31.11
N THR A 268 -7.13 38.47 -31.86
CA THR A 268 -6.40 37.22 -31.63
C THR A 268 -5.53 36.95 -32.85
N PRO A 269 -4.26 37.40 -32.89
CA PRO A 269 -3.39 37.14 -34.03
C PRO A 269 -3.18 35.64 -34.16
N THR A 270 -3.55 35.09 -35.32
CA THR A 270 -3.23 33.73 -35.73
C THR A 270 -2.69 33.76 -37.15
N PRO A 271 -1.48 33.24 -37.44
CA PRO A 271 -0.48 32.71 -36.51
C PRO A 271 0.44 33.81 -35.91
N TYR A 272 1.41 33.39 -35.09
CA TYR A 272 2.51 34.15 -34.47
C TYR A 272 2.81 35.54 -35.10
N HIS A 273 2.85 36.57 -34.26
CA HIS A 273 3.26 37.93 -34.66
C HIS A 273 4.68 38.21 -34.15
N GLU A 274 5.58 38.69 -35.03
CA GLU A 274 7.01 38.89 -34.71
C GLU A 274 7.25 39.80 -33.50
N SER A 275 6.35 40.77 -33.25
CA SER A 275 6.46 41.64 -32.06
C SER A 275 6.35 40.91 -30.72
N LEU A 276 5.86 39.67 -30.70
CA LEU A 276 5.78 38.85 -29.49
C LEU A 276 7.10 38.09 -29.21
N ALA A 277 8.05 38.09 -30.15
CA ALA A 277 9.37 37.45 -29.99
C ALA A 277 10.11 37.93 -28.73
N ILE A 278 9.90 39.20 -28.34
CA ILE A 278 10.56 39.83 -27.20
C ILE A 278 10.28 39.11 -25.86
N TYR A 279 9.16 38.37 -25.75
CA TYR A 279 8.81 37.64 -24.52
C TYR A 279 9.40 36.23 -24.47
N PHE A 280 9.84 35.67 -25.60
CA PHE A 280 10.31 34.29 -25.67
C PHE A 280 11.53 34.03 -24.77
N PRO A 281 12.56 34.90 -24.68
CA PRO A 281 13.69 34.66 -23.79
C PRO A 281 13.28 34.49 -22.32
N GLY A 282 12.37 35.34 -21.81
CA GLY A 282 11.85 35.22 -20.45
C GLY A 282 11.02 33.94 -20.23
N ILE A 283 10.22 33.54 -21.23
CA ILE A 283 9.43 32.31 -21.18
C ILE A 283 10.34 31.08 -21.20
N TYR A 284 11.36 31.04 -22.07
CA TYR A 284 12.33 29.96 -22.13
C TYR A 284 13.14 29.84 -20.83
N ASN A 285 13.53 30.96 -20.22
CA ASN A 285 14.22 30.94 -18.93
C ASN A 285 13.40 30.22 -17.85
N ILE A 286 12.10 30.54 -17.72
CA ILE A 286 11.21 29.86 -16.77
C ILE A 286 11.02 28.39 -17.17
N LEU A 287 10.70 28.15 -18.44
CA LEU A 287 10.41 26.83 -18.98
C LEU A 287 11.57 25.87 -18.67
N ASN A 288 12.79 26.25 -19.05
CA ASN A 288 14.00 25.45 -18.87
C ASN A 288 14.25 25.14 -17.38
N LEU A 289 14.16 26.15 -16.50
CA LEU A 289 14.37 25.93 -15.07
C LEU A 289 13.29 25.09 -14.41
N VAL A 290 12.02 25.22 -14.81
CA VAL A 290 10.96 24.37 -14.27
C VAL A 290 11.12 22.93 -14.75
N ILE A 291 11.47 22.71 -16.01
CA ILE A 291 11.75 21.36 -16.54
C ILE A 291 12.89 20.72 -15.76
N ASP A 292 14.01 21.43 -15.59
CA ASP A 292 15.13 20.94 -14.80
C ASP A 292 14.71 20.67 -13.35
N ALA A 293 13.87 21.50 -12.75
CA ALA A 293 13.33 21.26 -11.41
C ALA A 293 12.46 19.98 -11.36
N VAL A 294 11.66 19.73 -12.40
CA VAL A 294 10.82 18.52 -12.51
C VAL A 294 11.70 17.27 -12.66
N HIS A 295 12.72 17.28 -13.53
CA HIS A 295 13.65 16.15 -13.63
C HIS A 295 14.40 15.90 -12.32
N LEU A 296 14.75 16.97 -11.60
CA LEU A 296 15.40 16.87 -10.28
C LEU A 296 14.46 16.23 -9.23
N ASP A 297 13.19 16.63 -9.19
CA ASP A 297 12.18 16.08 -8.27
C ASP A 297 11.82 14.62 -8.60
N LEU A 298 11.78 14.27 -9.89
CA LEU A 298 11.68 12.89 -10.38
C LEU A 298 12.91 12.04 -10.03
N GLY A 299 14.01 12.65 -9.58
CA GLY A 299 15.27 11.96 -9.29
C GLY A 299 15.93 11.40 -10.56
N ASN A 300 15.62 11.97 -11.72
CA ASN A 300 16.23 11.57 -12.98
C ASN A 300 17.64 12.18 -13.07
N LEU A 301 18.65 11.31 -13.12
CA LEU A 301 20.06 11.71 -13.19
C LEU A 301 20.66 11.55 -14.59
N LEU A 302 19.87 11.07 -15.56
CA LEU A 302 20.33 10.85 -16.94
C LEU A 302 20.55 12.17 -17.68
N TYR A 303 19.73 13.18 -17.35
CA TYR A 303 19.71 14.45 -18.04
C TYR A 303 20.54 15.52 -17.31
N PRO A 304 21.26 16.39 -18.07
CA PRO A 304 21.96 17.53 -17.48
C PRO A 304 20.95 18.48 -16.82
N ASN A 305 21.36 19.14 -15.73
CA ASN A 305 20.43 19.90 -14.89
C ASN A 305 21.09 21.17 -14.34
N ALA A 306 20.46 22.32 -14.54
CA ALA A 306 20.95 23.64 -14.13
C ALA A 306 21.11 23.79 -12.61
N PHE A 307 20.36 23.03 -11.80
CA PHE A 307 20.52 23.07 -10.35
C PHE A 307 21.73 22.28 -9.86
N ARG A 308 22.25 21.36 -10.67
CA ARG A 308 23.39 20.49 -10.30
C ARG A 308 24.69 20.88 -11.00
N ASN A 309 24.58 21.60 -12.11
CA ASN A 309 25.70 22.00 -12.95
C ASN A 309 25.56 23.48 -13.34
N ALA A 310 26.45 24.33 -12.81
CA ALA A 310 26.45 25.77 -13.10
C ALA A 310 26.66 26.08 -14.59
N SER A 311 27.41 25.25 -15.32
CA SER A 311 27.62 25.46 -16.76
C SER A 311 26.33 25.30 -17.56
N ARG A 312 25.44 24.40 -17.14
CA ARG A 312 24.13 24.18 -17.77
C ARG A 312 23.19 25.38 -17.57
N LEU A 313 23.27 26.03 -16.41
CA LEU A 313 22.51 27.25 -16.15
C LEU A 313 22.86 28.34 -17.19
N ASN A 314 24.14 28.58 -17.43
CA ASN A 314 24.62 29.60 -18.37
C ASN A 314 24.29 29.27 -19.84
N GLU A 315 24.07 27.98 -20.16
CA GLU A 315 23.64 27.54 -21.49
C GLU A 315 22.13 27.78 -21.69
N LEU A 316 21.32 27.53 -20.66
CA LEU A 316 19.85 27.53 -20.76
C LEU A 316 19.19 28.87 -20.42
N VAL A 317 19.81 29.66 -19.54
CA VAL A 317 19.25 30.92 -19.04
C VAL A 317 20.02 32.08 -19.64
N GLY A 318 19.32 32.94 -20.38
CA GLY A 318 19.86 34.20 -20.86
C GLY A 318 19.61 35.33 -19.86
N PRO A 319 20.41 36.42 -19.88
CA PRO A 319 20.21 37.56 -18.97
C PRO A 319 18.91 38.34 -19.23
N ASN A 320 18.22 38.09 -20.35
CA ASN A 320 16.91 38.67 -20.68
C ASN A 320 16.86 40.22 -20.59
N LEU A 321 17.94 40.87 -21.04
CA LEU A 321 18.09 42.33 -20.99
C LEU A 321 17.03 43.05 -21.85
N ALA A 322 16.80 44.33 -21.56
CA ALA A 322 15.87 45.14 -22.33
C ALA A 322 16.29 45.21 -23.81
N PRO A 323 15.39 44.91 -24.77
CA PRO A 323 15.75 44.83 -26.17
C PRO A 323 16.07 46.22 -26.75
N THR A 324 17.12 46.27 -27.56
CA THR A 324 17.61 47.49 -28.24
C THR A 324 17.64 47.29 -29.75
N PRO A 325 17.64 48.37 -30.57
CA PRO A 325 17.82 48.24 -32.02
C PRO A 325 19.13 47.50 -32.37
N PRO A 326 19.15 46.61 -33.37
CA PRO A 326 18.11 46.39 -34.39
C PRO A 326 17.01 45.37 -34.01
N ASP A 327 17.09 44.70 -32.86
CA ASP A 327 16.17 43.62 -32.48
C ASP A 327 14.71 44.10 -32.34
N VAL A 328 14.54 45.36 -31.96
CA VAL A 328 13.25 46.06 -31.91
C VAL A 328 13.34 47.42 -32.63
N PRO A 329 12.24 47.92 -33.23
CA PRO A 329 12.25 49.22 -33.92
C PRO A 329 12.54 50.41 -32.99
N VAL A 330 12.14 50.31 -31.73
CA VAL A 330 12.30 51.34 -30.69
C VAL A 330 12.86 50.67 -29.45
N ALA A 331 13.94 51.23 -28.90
CA ALA A 331 14.55 50.72 -27.67
C ALA A 331 13.55 50.78 -26.51
N ILE A 332 13.47 49.70 -25.73
CA ILE A 332 12.69 49.66 -24.50
C ILE A 332 13.60 50.04 -23.34
N SER A 333 13.15 50.92 -22.45
CA SER A 333 13.95 51.30 -21.28
C SER A 333 14.05 50.14 -20.29
N ALA A 334 15.15 50.05 -19.54
CA ALA A 334 15.31 48.99 -18.53
C ALA A 334 14.23 49.04 -17.45
N ALA A 335 13.81 50.25 -17.05
CA ALA A 335 12.70 50.50 -16.12
C ALA A 335 11.33 50.02 -16.64
N ASP A 336 11.05 50.19 -17.94
CA ASP A 336 9.83 49.67 -18.55
C ASP A 336 9.89 48.16 -18.75
N TRP A 337 11.08 47.55 -18.70
CA TRP A 337 11.29 46.10 -18.87
C TRP A 337 11.14 45.34 -17.54
N ALA A 338 12.15 45.40 -16.67
CA ALA A 338 12.19 44.65 -15.41
C ALA A 338 13.03 45.31 -14.30
N GLU A 339 13.70 46.43 -14.57
CA GLU A 339 14.56 47.11 -13.60
C GLU A 339 13.73 47.59 -12.41
N GLY A 340 14.25 47.36 -11.20
CA GLY A 340 13.51 47.67 -9.99
C GLY A 340 12.34 46.73 -9.70
N SER A 341 12.23 45.58 -10.37
CA SER A 341 11.28 44.53 -9.99
C SER A 341 11.57 43.98 -8.59
N LYS A 342 10.52 43.54 -7.90
CA LYS A 342 10.61 43.03 -6.52
C LYS A 342 9.83 41.71 -6.36
N PRO A 343 10.51 40.58 -6.11
CA PRO A 343 9.88 39.32 -5.73
C PRO A 343 9.38 39.38 -4.27
N PHE A 344 8.56 38.43 -3.83
CA PHE A 344 7.97 38.47 -2.48
C PHE A 344 9.01 38.41 -1.35
N TYR A 345 10.05 37.58 -1.50
CA TYR A 345 11.00 37.28 -0.43
C TYR A 345 12.36 37.97 -0.59
N PHE A 346 12.58 38.72 -1.67
CA PHE A 346 13.82 39.45 -1.85
C PHE A 346 13.56 40.95 -1.99
N ASN A 347 14.61 41.73 -1.75
CA ASN A 347 14.56 43.17 -1.93
C ASN A 347 14.46 43.53 -3.41
N GLN A 348 14.09 44.78 -3.66
CA GLN A 348 14.01 45.33 -5.00
C GLN A 348 15.37 45.20 -5.71
N LEU A 349 15.34 44.90 -7.00
CA LEU A 349 16.54 44.82 -7.83
C LEU A 349 17.19 46.21 -7.95
N THR A 350 18.48 46.33 -7.59
CA THR A 350 19.21 47.62 -7.64
C THR A 350 20.48 47.60 -8.50
N THR A 351 21.17 46.46 -8.56
CA THR A 351 22.48 46.35 -9.24
C THR A 351 22.36 45.84 -10.67
N TYR A 352 21.33 45.03 -10.93
CA TYR A 352 21.09 44.36 -12.20
C TYR A 352 19.85 44.92 -12.88
N GLN A 353 19.75 44.75 -14.20
CA GLN A 353 18.54 45.14 -14.94
C GLN A 353 17.42 44.11 -14.80
N THR A 354 17.80 42.83 -14.67
CA THR A 354 16.89 41.69 -14.56
C THR A 354 17.34 40.72 -13.47
N TRP A 355 16.41 39.95 -12.92
CA TRP A 355 16.72 38.86 -12.01
C TRP A 355 17.43 37.69 -12.70
N ALA A 356 17.23 37.49 -14.00
CA ALA A 356 17.94 36.50 -14.78
C ALA A 356 19.44 36.82 -14.84
N GLN A 357 19.80 38.09 -15.03
CA GLN A 357 21.19 38.53 -14.92
C GLN A 357 21.73 38.33 -13.50
N ALA A 358 20.95 38.67 -12.47
CA ALA A 358 21.36 38.45 -11.08
C ALA A 358 21.61 36.96 -10.77
N LEU A 359 20.75 36.07 -11.26
CA LEU A 359 20.84 34.63 -11.04
C LEU A 359 22.09 34.02 -11.69
N LEU A 360 22.44 34.47 -12.90
CA LEU A 360 23.66 34.05 -13.60
C LEU A 360 24.93 34.44 -12.83
N ASP A 361 24.89 35.55 -12.12
CA ASP A 361 25.97 36.00 -11.22
C ASP A 361 25.91 35.34 -9.82
N GLY A 362 24.95 34.43 -9.59
CA GLY A 362 24.81 33.68 -8.33
C GLY A 362 24.03 34.41 -7.23
N VAL A 363 23.20 35.40 -7.58
CA VAL A 363 22.39 36.20 -6.65
C VAL A 363 20.89 35.98 -6.95
N PRO A 364 20.03 35.71 -5.95
CA PRO A 364 20.32 35.59 -4.52
C PRO A 364 20.88 34.23 -4.11
N VAL A 365 20.89 33.25 -5.02
CA VAL A 365 21.27 31.86 -4.71
C VAL A 365 22.31 31.37 -5.70
N GLN A 366 23.35 30.72 -5.16
CA GLN A 366 24.38 30.06 -5.96
C GLN A 366 23.95 28.63 -6.31
N LEU A 367 23.77 28.38 -7.61
CA LEU A 367 23.51 27.06 -8.15
C LEU A 367 24.86 26.33 -8.37
N ASN A 368 25.59 26.00 -7.30
CA ASN A 368 26.95 25.45 -7.35
C ASN A 368 27.03 23.91 -7.16
N ASP A 369 27.98 23.32 -7.89
CA ASP A 369 28.26 21.90 -8.05
C ASP A 369 28.70 21.21 -6.75
N GLY A 370 27.93 20.21 -6.29
CA GLY A 370 28.57 19.07 -5.61
C GLY A 370 27.86 18.43 -4.42
N SER A 371 26.86 19.02 -3.78
CA SER A 371 26.19 18.33 -2.66
C SER A 371 24.78 18.83 -2.35
N LEU A 372 23.92 18.96 -3.36
CA LEU A 372 22.49 18.99 -3.07
C LEU A 372 22.12 17.65 -2.43
N THR A 373 21.60 17.66 -1.20
CA THR A 373 21.12 16.43 -0.55
C THR A 373 19.78 16.05 -1.16
N LEU A 374 19.84 15.35 -2.29
CA LEU A 374 18.66 14.77 -2.89
C LEU A 374 18.19 13.57 -2.05
N PRO A 375 16.88 13.27 -2.05
CA PRO A 375 16.39 12.01 -1.56
C PRO A 375 17.11 10.85 -2.28
N SER A 376 17.45 9.79 -1.55
CA SER A 376 18.17 8.64 -2.13
C SER A 376 17.40 7.94 -3.26
N LYS A 377 16.07 8.09 -3.28
CA LYS A 377 15.16 7.68 -4.35
C LYS A 377 13.97 8.64 -4.45
N SER A 378 13.52 8.92 -5.67
CA SER A 378 12.26 9.64 -5.91
C SER A 378 11.09 8.66 -5.92
N VAL A 379 10.39 8.56 -4.80
CA VAL A 379 9.24 7.66 -4.61
C VAL A 379 8.02 8.48 -4.23
N MET A 380 6.81 7.96 -4.42
CA MET A 380 5.61 8.64 -3.95
C MET A 380 5.66 8.84 -2.43
N ALA A 381 5.43 10.08 -1.97
CA ALA A 381 5.27 10.42 -0.57
C ALA A 381 3.88 10.01 -0.08
N THR A 382 3.67 8.70 0.02
CA THR A 382 2.42 8.08 0.48
C THR A 382 2.66 7.19 1.70
N GLY A 383 1.61 7.02 2.52
CA GLY A 383 1.61 6.08 3.62
C GLY A 383 1.07 4.72 3.16
N TYR A 384 1.87 3.68 3.34
CA TYR A 384 1.45 2.29 3.14
C TYR A 384 0.92 1.71 4.44
N LEU A 385 -0.18 0.95 4.36
CA LEU A 385 -0.69 0.19 5.49
C LEU A 385 0.11 -1.10 5.60
N CYS A 386 0.96 -1.17 6.62
CA CYS A 386 1.82 -2.31 6.88
C CYS A 386 1.36 -3.01 8.17
N PRO A 387 0.90 -4.27 8.09
CA PRO A 387 0.62 -5.07 9.27
C PRO A 387 1.92 -5.32 10.05
N THR A 388 1.92 -4.94 11.33
CA THR A 388 3.06 -5.15 12.24
C THR A 388 2.64 -5.95 13.44
N TYR A 389 3.49 -6.88 13.86
CA TYR A 389 3.27 -7.65 15.08
C TYR A 389 3.56 -6.76 16.30
N ARG A 390 2.54 -6.55 17.13
CA ARG A 390 2.68 -5.88 18.42
C ARG A 390 2.33 -6.84 19.54
N VAL A 391 3.06 -6.75 20.66
CA VAL A 391 2.78 -7.55 21.85
C VAL A 391 1.44 -7.11 22.41
N LYS A 392 0.59 -8.08 22.77
CA LYS A 392 -0.67 -7.79 23.44
C LYS A 392 -0.43 -7.09 24.77
N PRO A 393 -1.28 -6.12 25.17
CA PRO A 393 -1.24 -5.60 26.52
C PRO A 393 -1.46 -6.74 27.55
N LEU A 394 -0.89 -6.58 28.74
CA LEU A 394 -0.80 -7.63 29.78
C LEU A 394 -2.13 -8.34 30.07
N GLY A 395 -3.25 -7.61 30.17
CA GLY A 395 -4.57 -8.19 30.45
C GLY A 395 -5.03 -9.18 29.36
N PRO A 396 -5.25 -8.71 28.11
CA PRO A 396 -5.61 -9.58 26.99
C PRO A 396 -4.62 -10.70 26.70
N LEU A 397 -3.31 -10.48 26.94
CA LEU A 397 -2.29 -11.50 26.83
C LEU A 397 -2.55 -12.65 27.81
N LEU A 398 -2.74 -12.35 29.10
CA LEU A 398 -2.98 -13.36 30.13
C LEU A 398 -4.26 -14.16 29.84
N VAL A 399 -5.33 -13.48 29.44
CA VAL A 399 -6.61 -14.14 29.08
C VAL A 399 -6.43 -15.05 27.87
N SER A 400 -5.77 -14.58 26.81
CA SER A 400 -5.55 -15.36 25.59
C SER A 400 -4.71 -16.61 25.87
N VAL A 401 -3.63 -16.46 26.64
CA VAL A 401 -2.74 -17.58 27.02
C VAL A 401 -3.45 -18.55 27.95
N PHE A 402 -4.26 -18.06 28.90
CA PHE A 402 -5.03 -18.90 29.80
C PHE A 402 -6.08 -19.73 29.05
N VAL A 403 -6.90 -19.09 28.21
CA VAL A 403 -7.95 -19.78 27.43
C VAL A 403 -7.32 -20.79 26.46
N GLY A 404 -6.25 -20.40 25.77
CA GLY A 404 -5.51 -21.29 24.87
C GLY A 404 -4.90 -22.49 25.60
N SER A 405 -4.30 -22.26 26.78
CA SER A 405 -3.68 -23.33 27.56
C SER A 405 -4.73 -24.25 28.19
N ALA A 406 -5.81 -23.71 28.75
CA ALA A 406 -6.89 -24.49 29.35
C ALA A 406 -7.56 -25.41 28.32
N THR A 407 -7.85 -24.91 27.11
CA THR A 407 -8.47 -25.71 26.04
C THR A 407 -7.56 -26.83 25.54
N MET A 408 -6.27 -26.56 25.35
CA MET A 408 -5.29 -27.58 24.98
C MET A 408 -5.10 -28.63 26.10
N ILE A 409 -5.01 -28.19 27.36
CA ILE A 409 -4.89 -29.07 28.53
C ILE A 409 -6.10 -30.00 28.65
N LEU A 410 -7.32 -29.46 28.50
CA LEU A 410 -8.55 -30.27 28.51
C LEU A 410 -8.57 -31.30 27.37
N SER A 411 -8.08 -30.91 26.19
CA SER A 411 -7.98 -31.80 25.04
C SER A 411 -6.98 -32.93 25.30
N VAL A 412 -5.78 -32.61 25.80
CA VAL A 412 -4.77 -33.60 26.20
C VAL A 412 -5.29 -34.52 27.31
N TRP A 413 -5.99 -33.96 28.30
CA TRP A 413 -6.63 -34.73 29.37
C TRP A 413 -7.67 -35.71 28.81
N SER A 414 -8.52 -35.27 27.88
CA SER A 414 -9.52 -36.13 27.26
C SER A 414 -8.90 -37.28 26.45
N ALA A 415 -7.83 -36.99 25.69
CA ALA A 415 -7.11 -37.98 24.91
C ALA A 415 -6.37 -38.98 25.81
N TRP A 416 -5.75 -38.50 26.90
CA TRP A 416 -5.16 -39.34 27.92
C TRP A 416 -6.20 -40.25 28.56
N MET A 417 -7.36 -39.72 28.97
CA MET A 417 -8.44 -40.52 29.55
C MET A 417 -8.97 -41.58 28.57
N PHE A 418 -9.08 -41.25 27.28
CA PHE A 418 -9.49 -42.20 26.26
C PHE A 418 -8.47 -43.33 26.07
N PHE A 419 -7.19 -42.98 25.91
CA PHE A 419 -6.10 -43.94 25.73
C PHE A 419 -5.99 -44.92 26.90
N THR A 420 -6.22 -44.40 28.09
CA THR A 420 -6.05 -45.15 29.33
C THR A 420 -7.25 -46.03 29.61
N ALA A 421 -8.47 -45.57 29.30
CA ALA A 421 -9.64 -46.44 29.23
C ALA A 421 -9.48 -47.58 28.21
N PHE A 422 -8.86 -47.30 27.05
CA PHE A 422 -8.57 -48.31 26.04
C PHE A 422 -7.55 -49.35 26.53
N LEU A 423 -6.45 -48.91 27.15
CA LEU A 423 -5.46 -49.81 27.75
C LEU A 423 -6.03 -50.64 28.89
N ALA A 424 -6.85 -50.04 29.76
CA ALA A 424 -7.51 -50.72 30.87
C ALA A 424 -8.38 -51.89 30.35
N ARG A 425 -9.17 -51.65 29.29
CA ARG A 425 -9.98 -52.68 28.64
C ARG A 425 -9.15 -53.82 28.05
N ARG A 426 -7.93 -53.53 27.57
CA ARG A 426 -7.06 -54.54 26.94
C ARG A 426 -6.29 -55.39 27.96
N MET A 427 -6.00 -54.84 29.14
CA MET A 427 -5.25 -55.53 30.20
C MET A 427 -6.13 -56.31 31.17
N MET A 428 -7.44 -56.03 31.25
CA MET A 428 -8.36 -56.78 32.11
C MET A 428 -8.97 -57.96 31.36
N PRO A 429 -8.69 -59.22 31.74
CA PRO A 429 -9.56 -60.33 31.36
C PRO A 429 -10.95 -60.13 32.05
N PRO A 430 -12.07 -60.47 31.39
CA PRO A 430 -13.40 -60.34 31.99
C PRO A 430 -13.48 -61.24 33.23
N ARG A 431 -13.52 -60.62 34.43
CA ARG A 431 -13.54 -61.35 35.72
C ARG A 431 -14.93 -61.75 36.20
N VAL A 432 -15.99 -61.46 35.45
CA VAL A 432 -17.30 -62.07 35.67
C VAL A 432 -17.51 -63.14 34.61
N ILE A 433 -17.09 -64.36 34.95
CA ILE A 433 -17.50 -65.56 34.23
C ILE A 433 -18.79 -66.00 34.91
N CYS A 434 -19.93 -65.77 34.27
CA CYS A 434 -21.18 -66.41 34.70
C CYS A 434 -21.05 -67.91 34.42
N HIS A 435 -20.98 -68.74 35.48
CA HIS A 435 -21.13 -70.18 35.34
C HIS A 435 -22.60 -70.48 35.07
N CYS A 436 -22.92 -70.69 33.81
CA CYS A 436 -24.19 -71.23 33.35
C CYS A 436 -23.88 -72.36 32.37
N SER A 437 -24.56 -73.50 32.49
CA SER A 437 -24.32 -74.71 31.67
C SER A 437 -24.47 -74.45 30.17
N ASP A 438 -25.28 -73.45 29.79
CA ASP A 438 -25.47 -73.04 28.40
C ASP A 438 -24.36 -72.12 27.86
N CYS A 439 -23.64 -71.43 28.75
CA CYS A 439 -22.51 -70.58 28.38
C CYS A 439 -21.24 -71.39 28.10
N GLU A 440 -21.12 -72.58 28.69
CA GLU A 440 -19.97 -73.48 28.51
C GLU A 440 -20.00 -74.13 27.11
N LYS A 441 -21.18 -74.64 26.70
CA LYS A 441 -21.39 -75.18 25.34
C LYS A 441 -21.16 -74.15 24.23
N ARG A 442 -21.56 -72.88 24.44
CA ARG A 442 -21.30 -71.81 23.46
C ARG A 442 -19.82 -71.45 23.36
N ARG A 443 -19.07 -71.53 24.46
CA ARG A 443 -17.62 -71.27 24.45
C ARG A 443 -16.84 -72.34 23.72
N GLU A 444 -17.26 -73.59 23.80
CA GLU A 444 -16.64 -74.68 23.02
C GLU A 444 -16.85 -74.46 21.52
N ILE A 445 -18.05 -74.05 21.11
CA ILE A 445 -18.38 -73.72 19.72
C ILE A 445 -17.58 -72.51 19.23
N ASP A 446 -17.51 -71.43 20.01
CA ASP A 446 -16.77 -70.21 19.64
C ASP A 446 -15.24 -70.45 19.62
N ALA A 447 -14.73 -71.32 20.50
CA ALA A 447 -13.31 -71.71 20.51
C ALA A 447 -12.95 -72.60 19.31
N GLU A 448 -13.87 -73.45 18.86
CA GLU A 448 -13.70 -74.27 17.67
C GLU A 448 -13.77 -73.43 16.39
N GLU A 449 -14.66 -72.42 16.32
CA GLU A 449 -14.68 -71.43 15.24
C GLU A 449 -13.42 -70.56 15.22
N ALA A 450 -12.90 -70.16 16.39
CA ALA A 450 -11.66 -69.41 16.50
C ALA A 450 -10.43 -70.22 16.05
N ARG A 451 -10.39 -71.52 16.37
CA ARG A 451 -9.37 -72.44 15.85
C ARG A 451 -9.44 -72.57 14.33
N LYS A 452 -10.63 -72.73 13.76
CA LYS A 452 -10.85 -72.77 12.30
C LYS A 452 -10.44 -71.47 11.59
N ARG A 453 -10.60 -70.30 12.24
CA ARG A 453 -10.13 -69.00 11.72
C ARG A 453 -8.61 -68.81 11.84
N ALA A 454 -7.97 -69.39 12.86
CA ALA A 454 -6.52 -69.33 13.03
C ALA A 454 -5.75 -70.24 12.05
N GLU A 455 -6.40 -71.30 11.55
CA GLU A 455 -5.83 -72.27 10.62
C GLU A 455 -5.77 -71.77 9.15
N ASN A 456 -6.46 -70.67 8.83
CA ASN A 456 -6.41 -70.02 7.51
C ASN A 456 -6.27 -68.48 7.61
N PRO A 457 -5.06 -67.95 7.82
CA PRO A 457 -4.85 -66.50 7.99
C PRO A 457 -4.83 -65.70 6.67
N ILE A 458 -4.98 -66.33 5.51
CA ILE A 458 -4.66 -65.72 4.20
C ILE A 458 -5.78 -64.81 3.65
N GLN A 459 -7.00 -64.80 4.24
CA GLN A 459 -8.15 -64.13 3.60
C GLN A 459 -8.72 -62.88 4.28
N TYR A 460 -8.07 -62.28 5.29
CA TYR A 460 -8.56 -61.04 5.92
C TYR A 460 -7.42 -60.08 6.28
N GLY A 461 -7.13 -59.14 5.39
CA GLY A 461 -6.18 -58.05 5.64
C GLY A 461 -6.60 -57.15 6.82
N ALA A 462 -5.63 -56.41 7.36
CA ALA A 462 -5.70 -55.62 8.60
C ALA A 462 -6.93 -54.69 8.76
N LEU A 463 -7.63 -54.36 7.68
CA LEU A 463 -8.85 -53.55 7.66
C LEU A 463 -10.13 -54.32 8.07
N ALA A 464 -10.19 -55.64 7.86
CA ALA A 464 -11.36 -56.45 8.24
C ALA A 464 -11.47 -56.63 9.77
N GLY A 465 -10.34 -56.64 10.48
CA GLY A 465 -10.29 -56.72 11.94
C GLY A 465 -10.89 -55.48 12.63
N PHE A 466 -10.81 -54.31 11.99
CA PHE A 466 -11.34 -53.05 12.54
C PHE A 466 -12.88 -52.97 12.42
N VAL A 467 -13.46 -53.54 11.35
CA VAL A 467 -14.91 -53.51 11.09
C VAL A 467 -15.66 -54.60 11.85
N ALA A 468 -15.04 -55.77 12.08
CA ALA A 468 -15.64 -56.83 12.91
C ALA A 468 -15.67 -56.45 14.41
N PHE A 469 -14.71 -55.64 14.88
CA PHE A 469 -14.61 -55.17 16.26
C PHE A 469 -15.74 -54.20 16.67
N MET A 470 -16.35 -53.51 15.71
CA MET A 470 -17.45 -52.55 15.95
C MET A 470 -18.85 -53.21 16.03
N LYS A 471 -18.99 -54.51 15.75
CA LYS A 471 -20.31 -55.18 15.61
C LYS A 471 -20.64 -56.25 16.67
N GLY A 472 -19.90 -56.29 17.78
CA GLY A 472 -20.09 -57.27 18.85
C GLY A 472 -20.85 -56.72 20.06
N THR A 473 -22.16 -56.47 19.95
CA THR A 473 -23.16 -56.65 21.04
C THR A 473 -24.55 -56.28 20.51
N ARG A 474 -25.30 -57.29 20.07
CA ARG A 474 -26.76 -57.46 20.20
C ARG A 474 -27.22 -58.52 19.20
N ARG A 475 -27.72 -59.66 19.69
CA ARG A 475 -28.69 -60.48 18.95
C ARG A 475 -29.79 -61.00 19.89
N PRO A 476 -31.00 -61.22 19.37
CA PRO A 476 -32.25 -61.23 20.11
C PRO A 476 -32.70 -62.63 20.54
N ILE A 477 -33.67 -62.65 21.46
CA ILE A 477 -34.38 -63.81 22.03
C ILE A 477 -35.41 -64.34 21.00
N PRO A 478 -35.70 -65.67 20.93
CA PRO A 478 -36.39 -66.29 19.80
C PRO A 478 -37.91 -66.38 19.99
N THR A 479 -38.65 -66.39 18.88
CA THR A 479 -40.04 -66.85 18.81
C THR A 479 -40.16 -68.00 17.82
N SER A 480 -40.92 -69.00 18.23
CA SER A 480 -41.21 -70.29 17.61
C SER A 480 -41.98 -70.21 16.28
N ALA A 481 -41.78 -71.24 15.45
CA ALA A 481 -42.69 -71.99 14.53
C ALA A 481 -44.10 -71.40 14.24
N SER A 482 -44.76 -71.54 13.08
CA SER A 482 -44.67 -72.35 11.84
C SER A 482 -45.74 -71.77 10.89
N ARG A 483 -45.43 -71.44 9.63
CA ARG A 483 -45.94 -72.03 8.37
C ARG A 483 -47.49 -72.24 8.29
N ASP A 484 -48.13 -71.46 7.41
CA ASP A 484 -49.10 -71.82 6.33
C ASP A 484 -49.71 -70.50 5.77
N GLU A 485 -49.62 -70.26 4.45
CA GLU A 485 -50.74 -70.21 3.46
C GLU A 485 -51.85 -69.19 3.81
N GLU A 486 -52.45 -68.37 2.95
CA GLU A 486 -52.47 -68.19 1.50
C GLU A 486 -53.29 -66.89 1.23
N ARG A 487 -52.99 -66.21 0.11
CA ARG A 487 -53.77 -65.26 -0.72
C ARG A 487 -54.72 -64.17 -0.16
N THR A 488 -54.58 -63.02 -0.86
CA THR A 488 -55.60 -62.04 -1.33
C THR A 488 -56.36 -61.27 -0.25
N GLY A 489 -56.56 -59.96 -0.30
CA GLY A 489 -56.39 -58.86 -1.26
C GLY A 489 -57.23 -57.69 -0.71
N VAL A 490 -57.18 -56.53 -1.36
CA VAL A 490 -58.02 -55.33 -1.17
C VAL A 490 -57.41 -54.17 -0.33
N GLU A 491 -57.25 -53.08 -1.10
CA GLU A 491 -57.16 -51.64 -0.82
C GLU A 491 -57.50 -51.11 0.58
N ALA A 492 -56.71 -50.14 1.09
CA ALA A 492 -56.97 -48.71 0.90
C ALA A 492 -56.13 -47.80 1.83
N LEU A 493 -55.76 -46.63 1.29
CA LEU A 493 -55.61 -45.33 1.95
C LEU A 493 -54.50 -45.06 3.00
N GLY A 494 -53.47 -44.34 2.53
CA GLY A 494 -53.07 -43.05 3.12
C GLY A 494 -51.95 -43.04 4.16
N TYR A 495 -50.78 -42.47 3.80
CA TYR A 495 -50.38 -41.13 4.29
C TYR A 495 -49.09 -40.66 3.57
N ARG A 496 -48.99 -39.33 3.46
CA ARG A 496 -48.15 -38.54 2.55
C ARG A 496 -46.84 -38.14 3.23
N GLU A 497 -45.75 -38.29 2.48
CA GLU A 497 -44.39 -37.83 2.79
C GLU A 497 -44.25 -36.31 2.55
N PRO A 498 -43.56 -35.55 3.41
CA PRO A 498 -43.05 -34.23 3.03
C PRO A 498 -41.56 -34.30 2.67
N ALA A 499 -41.31 -33.95 1.42
CA ALA A 499 -40.01 -33.84 0.78
C ALA A 499 -39.15 -32.67 1.29
N ARG A 500 -37.85 -32.85 1.08
CA ARG A 500 -36.72 -31.95 1.32
C ARG A 500 -36.82 -30.67 0.46
N PRO A 501 -36.57 -29.46 0.98
CA PRO A 501 -36.46 -28.27 0.13
C PRO A 501 -35.05 -28.11 -0.44
N ALA A 502 -35.00 -27.68 -1.70
CA ALA A 502 -33.81 -27.35 -2.47
C ALA A 502 -33.31 -25.92 -2.20
N ARG A 503 -32.05 -25.70 -2.60
CA ARG A 503 -31.21 -24.49 -2.48
C ARG A 503 -31.81 -23.25 -3.18
N PRO A 504 -31.62 -22.03 -2.65
CA PRO A 504 -31.75 -20.81 -3.44
C PRO A 504 -30.39 -20.22 -3.83
N ASP A 505 -30.37 -19.74 -5.07
CA ASP A 505 -29.42 -18.88 -5.77
C ASP A 505 -29.93 -17.43 -5.68
N TYR A 506 -29.07 -16.40 -5.63
CA TYR A 506 -29.49 -15.01 -5.82
C TYR A 506 -28.37 -14.09 -6.32
N THR A 507 -28.67 -13.48 -7.46
CA THR A 507 -28.12 -12.26 -8.06
C THR A 507 -28.92 -11.00 -7.65
N SER A 508 -28.21 -9.86 -7.54
CA SER A 508 -28.57 -8.42 -7.73
C SER A 508 -29.89 -7.77 -7.22
N GLU A 509 -29.70 -6.76 -6.32
CA GLU A 509 -30.32 -5.39 -6.18
C GLU A 509 -31.85 -5.18 -5.94
N PRO A 510 -32.38 -3.98 -5.51
CA PRO A 510 -31.80 -2.65 -5.18
C PRO A 510 -32.29 -1.98 -3.84
N PHE A 511 -31.86 -0.71 -3.64
CA PHE A 511 -32.12 0.30 -2.58
C PHE A 511 -33.58 0.62 -2.18
N ASP A 512 -33.79 0.88 -0.88
CA ASP A 512 -34.48 2.04 -0.25
C ASP A 512 -34.42 1.84 1.28
N GLY A 513 -34.11 2.76 2.18
CA GLY A 513 -34.56 4.15 2.33
C GLY A 513 -35.04 4.29 3.80
N ASN A 514 -34.42 5.17 4.59
CA ASN A 514 -34.77 5.58 5.97
C ASN A 514 -34.34 4.69 7.16
N LYS A 515 -33.19 5.04 7.77
CA LYS A 515 -33.09 5.38 9.22
C LYS A 515 -31.74 6.04 9.53
N HIS A 516 -31.77 7.36 9.73
CA HIS A 516 -30.70 8.15 10.34
C HIS A 516 -30.65 7.91 11.85
N VAL A 517 -29.45 7.66 12.41
CA VAL A 517 -29.05 8.13 13.74
C VAL A 517 -27.55 8.45 13.69
N SER A 518 -27.22 9.71 13.95
CA SER A 518 -25.86 10.26 14.09
C SER A 518 -25.61 10.59 15.56
N TYR A 519 -24.43 10.27 16.11
CA TYR A 519 -23.71 11.05 17.16
C TYR A 519 -22.23 10.63 17.10
N LEU A 520 -21.33 11.47 16.60
CA LEU A 520 -20.56 12.51 17.32
C LEU A 520 -19.41 11.99 18.21
N SER A 521 -18.22 12.38 17.75
CA SER A 521 -16.92 12.42 18.41
C SER A 521 -16.93 13.28 19.67
N THR A 522 -16.27 12.80 20.74
CA THR A 522 -15.48 13.62 21.67
C THR A 522 -14.52 12.72 22.47
N SER A 523 -13.23 13.04 22.51
CA SER A 523 -12.49 13.14 23.78
C SER A 523 -11.12 13.77 23.56
N THR A 524 -10.99 14.95 24.14
CA THR A 524 -9.83 15.82 24.27
C THR A 524 -8.78 15.30 25.25
N ALA A 525 -7.60 15.93 25.15
CA ALA A 525 -6.43 15.83 25.99
C ALA A 525 -6.67 16.01 27.50
N GLY A 526 -5.75 15.46 28.30
CA GLY A 526 -5.60 15.73 29.72
C GLY A 526 -4.15 15.49 30.15
N ALA A 527 -3.41 16.58 30.33
CA ALA A 527 -2.10 16.61 30.96
C ALA A 527 -2.21 16.30 32.47
N LYS A 528 -1.23 15.57 32.99
CA LYS A 528 -0.59 15.76 34.29
C LYS A 528 0.73 15.03 34.32
#